data_AF-A0A2A5KN77-F1
#
_entry.id   AF-A0A2A5KN77-F1
#
_cell.length_a   1.000
_cell.length_b   1.000
_cell.length_c   1.000
_cell.angle_alpha   90.00
_cell.angle_beta   90.00
_cell.angle_gamma   90.00
#
_symmetry.space_group_name_H-M   'P 1'
#
loop_
_entity.id
_entity.type
_entity.pdbx_description
1 polymer ?
#
loop_
_entity_poly.entity_id
_entity_poly.type
_entity_poly.pdbx_seq_one_letter_code
_entity_poly.pdbx_strand_id
1 'polypeptide(L)'
;MSLAEFKASPWAKSHQLYKAAALSVTPAPEYANSEVLVAGLYRTIGLAGLSEGMVPPKGRELDRNIGTRRDKRTKPEGASLEGDALHALLHDVLESPKLPNQSTKRFVQVTPLVGETASFSGSARLAGNPWPAGSLVRRMVWLGSNSSEAAEARWSRLFDALMVHDDDDVFARFLRDELSAWTGITWGPACIPPDGTDVHCLPPGELEGYAFPARQFVRDLDAVVAAKPLMTRRQWTSLLEALVRVAAVAHVAWLCEVQKMTWDRVRLAIEGQTVPDDPRTLFYPRVLSYLSYGTGAISELKDRTSKYLRSRLGMNAVLWTLDEAGAAFEGNLSSATDLAGFCRHVGAHRSKLTEAMSLVDDLADREARALLCRKGVGSNLMEFGRHVLYQRQAANPILRGYDQGYILRKRGAAKSSPWICAPGPVAVLALVHCSLAGLAGPRSVHRLAQHMAAYGIAVDYRDIAQNDLGHQLRMLGLVLDSPDAESGMLLVPPFGASQKGHAGVAQ
;
A
#
# COMPACT_ATOMS: atom_id res chain seq x y z
N MET A 1 12.95 22.19 -15.83
CA MET A 1 12.60 23.16 -14.77
C MET A 1 13.90 23.80 -14.35
N SER A 2 13.95 25.10 -14.05
CA SER A 2 15.17 25.76 -13.54
C SER A 2 15.15 25.87 -12.01
N LEU A 3 16.28 26.23 -11.39
CA LEU A 3 16.32 26.52 -9.96
C LEU A 3 15.33 27.65 -9.60
N ALA A 4 15.22 28.69 -10.42
CA ALA A 4 14.27 29.79 -10.21
C ALA A 4 12.81 29.31 -10.19
N GLU A 5 12.43 28.41 -11.11
CA GLU A 5 11.09 27.81 -11.13
C GLU A 5 10.83 26.92 -9.90
N PHE A 6 11.83 26.16 -9.45
CA PHE A 6 11.76 25.39 -8.21
C PHE A 6 11.59 26.31 -6.99
N LYS A 7 12.34 27.41 -6.93
CA LYS A 7 12.19 28.45 -5.89
C LYS A 7 10.78 29.03 -5.88
N ALA A 8 10.13 29.19 -7.03
CA ALA A 8 8.76 29.71 -7.10
C ALA A 8 7.70 28.66 -6.69
N SER A 9 7.89 27.39 -7.06
CA SER A 9 6.90 26.33 -6.83
C SER A 9 7.55 24.98 -6.50
N PRO A 10 8.07 24.80 -5.27
CA PRO A 10 8.95 23.67 -4.92
C PRO A 10 8.23 22.32 -4.89
N TRP A 11 6.90 22.31 -4.90
CA TRP A 11 6.09 21.10 -4.89
C TRP A 11 5.59 20.69 -6.28
N ALA A 12 5.68 21.57 -7.30
CA ALA A 12 5.09 21.34 -8.61
C ALA A 12 5.81 20.25 -9.41
N LYS A 13 7.15 20.31 -9.46
CA LYS A 13 7.97 19.25 -10.07
C LYS A 13 9.22 19.04 -9.22
N SER A 14 9.58 17.78 -9.04
CA SER A 14 10.89 17.41 -8.49
C SER A 14 11.91 17.28 -9.62
N HIS A 15 13.18 17.44 -9.27
CA HIS A 15 14.34 17.14 -10.10
C HIS A 15 14.23 15.73 -10.69
N GLN A 16 14.64 15.56 -11.96
CA GLN A 16 14.45 14.30 -12.67
C GLN A 16 15.19 13.14 -12.02
N LEU A 17 16.43 13.36 -11.56
CA LEU A 17 17.20 12.34 -10.80
C LEU A 17 16.50 11.92 -9.50
N TYR A 18 15.91 12.87 -8.78
CA TYR A 18 15.17 12.57 -7.55
C TYR A 18 13.90 11.75 -7.87
N LYS A 19 13.17 12.14 -8.92
CA LYS A 19 11.93 11.47 -9.32
C LYS A 19 12.19 10.05 -9.82
N ALA A 20 13.24 9.86 -10.61
CA ALA A 20 13.63 8.58 -11.19
C ALA A 20 14.27 7.61 -10.19
N ALA A 21 14.61 8.06 -8.98
CA ALA A 21 15.24 7.22 -7.97
C ALA A 21 14.30 6.10 -7.48
N ALA A 22 14.85 4.89 -7.37
CA ALA A 22 14.17 3.72 -6.82
C ALA A 22 13.72 3.89 -5.35
N LEU A 23 14.29 4.88 -4.65
CA LEU A 23 13.99 5.22 -3.25
C LEU A 23 13.09 6.47 -3.12
N SER A 24 12.57 7.01 -4.23
CA SER A 24 11.66 8.17 -4.20
C SER A 24 10.24 7.78 -3.75
N VAL A 25 9.44 8.71 -3.23
CA VAL A 25 8.00 8.47 -3.02
C VAL A 25 7.23 8.92 -4.28
N THR A 26 7.27 8.09 -5.33
CA THR A 26 6.73 8.42 -6.67
C THR A 26 5.91 7.27 -7.28
N PRO A 27 4.72 7.55 -7.83
CA PRO A 27 3.94 8.77 -7.62
C PRO A 27 3.53 8.88 -6.15
N ALA A 28 3.58 10.10 -5.60
CA ALA A 28 3.24 10.32 -4.19
C ALA A 28 1.76 9.95 -3.94
N PRO A 29 1.47 9.15 -2.90
CA PRO A 29 0.11 8.80 -2.55
C PRO A 29 -0.82 10.01 -2.38
N GLU A 30 -2.06 9.83 -2.83
CA GLU A 30 -3.17 10.74 -2.60
C GLU A 30 -4.17 10.14 -1.62
N TYR A 31 -5.22 10.92 -1.28
CA TYR A 31 -6.39 10.38 -0.61
C TYR A 31 -6.86 9.10 -1.30
N ALA A 32 -6.86 7.99 -0.56
CA ALA A 32 -7.37 6.71 -1.00
C ALA A 32 -7.87 5.93 0.22
N ASN A 33 -8.91 5.13 0.02
CA ASN A 33 -9.21 4.04 0.94
C ASN A 33 -8.52 2.76 0.45
N SER A 34 -8.67 1.70 1.21
CA SER A 34 -8.08 0.40 0.89
C SER A 34 -8.60 -0.26 -0.39
N GLU A 35 -9.91 -0.17 -0.67
CA GLU A 35 -10.51 -0.69 -1.90
C GLU A 35 -9.94 -0.02 -3.15
N VAL A 36 -9.57 1.27 -3.07
CA VAL A 36 -8.89 1.98 -4.16
C VAL A 36 -7.53 1.35 -4.48
N LEU A 37 -6.81 0.80 -3.49
CA LEU A 37 -5.54 0.10 -3.74
C LEU A 37 -5.76 -1.19 -4.52
N VAL A 38 -6.79 -1.97 -4.17
CA VAL A 38 -7.13 -3.23 -4.84
C VAL A 38 -7.71 -2.97 -6.24
N ALA A 39 -8.62 -2.00 -6.39
CA ALA A 39 -9.14 -1.60 -7.69
C ALA A 39 -8.03 -1.04 -8.60
N GLY A 40 -7.13 -0.23 -8.05
CA GLY A 40 -5.96 0.27 -8.76
C GLY A 40 -5.01 -0.85 -9.18
N LEU A 41 -4.84 -1.88 -8.35
CA LEU A 41 -4.09 -3.08 -8.68
C LEU A 41 -4.70 -3.81 -9.88
N TYR A 42 -6.01 -4.11 -9.88
CA TYR A 42 -6.69 -4.72 -11.04
C TYR A 42 -6.48 -3.91 -12.32
N ARG A 43 -6.59 -2.58 -12.26
CA ARG A 43 -6.33 -1.73 -13.43
C ARG A 43 -4.90 -1.87 -13.91
N THR A 44 -3.96 -1.76 -12.99
CA THR A 44 -2.53 -1.75 -13.28
C THR A 44 -2.04 -3.08 -13.86
N ILE A 45 -2.59 -4.21 -13.39
CA ILE A 45 -2.13 -5.54 -13.76
C ILE A 45 -2.87 -6.15 -14.95
N GLY A 46 -4.11 -5.72 -15.23
CA GLY A 46 -4.98 -6.40 -16.20
C GLY A 46 -5.93 -5.54 -17.05
N LEU A 47 -5.93 -4.20 -16.94
CA LEU A 47 -6.71 -3.31 -17.84
C LEU A 47 -5.83 -2.34 -18.63
N ALA A 48 -5.40 -2.77 -19.81
CA ALA A 48 -4.55 -1.97 -20.68
C ALA A 48 -5.29 -0.73 -21.18
N GLY A 49 -4.62 0.43 -21.17
CA GLY A 49 -5.15 1.68 -21.71
C GLY A 49 -6.21 2.38 -20.84
N LEU A 50 -6.62 1.82 -19.70
CA LEU A 50 -7.57 2.49 -18.80
C LEU A 50 -6.86 3.33 -17.74
N SER A 51 -6.83 4.65 -17.95
CA SER A 51 -6.30 5.57 -16.94
C SER A 51 -7.27 5.79 -15.78
N GLU A 52 -6.74 6.15 -14.60
CA GLU A 52 -7.54 6.43 -13.40
C GLU A 52 -8.61 7.52 -13.61
N GLY A 53 -8.33 8.51 -14.47
CA GLY A 53 -9.26 9.60 -14.78
C GLY A 53 -10.48 9.16 -15.60
N MET A 54 -10.41 8.00 -16.26
CA MET A 54 -11.51 7.45 -17.06
C MET A 54 -12.52 6.64 -16.24
N VAL A 55 -12.15 6.24 -15.02
CA VAL A 55 -13.00 5.41 -14.15
C VAL A 55 -14.29 6.14 -13.75
N PRO A 56 -14.28 7.40 -13.26
CA PRO A 56 -15.52 8.11 -12.91
C PRO A 56 -16.48 8.38 -14.08
N PRO A 57 -16.01 8.77 -15.28
CA PRO A 57 -16.84 8.78 -16.48
C PRO A 57 -17.50 7.43 -16.79
N LYS A 58 -16.74 6.32 -16.76
CA LYS A 58 -17.27 4.98 -17.03
C LYS A 58 -18.33 4.52 -16.04
N GLY A 59 -18.17 4.82 -14.75
CA GLY A 59 -19.22 4.58 -13.75
C GLY A 59 -20.53 5.30 -14.05
N ARG A 60 -20.46 6.56 -14.50
CA ARG A 60 -21.65 7.34 -14.89
C ARG A 60 -22.29 6.85 -16.18
N GLU A 61 -21.48 6.36 -17.12
CA GLU A 61 -21.95 5.74 -18.36
C GLU A 61 -22.70 4.44 -18.07
N LEU A 62 -22.13 3.58 -17.21
CA LEU A 62 -22.76 2.34 -16.76
C LEU A 62 -24.13 2.61 -16.10
N ASP A 63 -24.20 3.52 -15.12
CA ASP A 63 -25.48 3.88 -14.48
C ASP A 63 -26.53 4.36 -15.49
N ARG A 64 -26.11 5.14 -16.50
CA ARG A 64 -27.01 5.62 -17.56
C ARG A 64 -27.49 4.49 -18.46
N ASN A 65 -26.61 3.57 -18.82
CA ASN A 65 -26.94 2.38 -19.61
C ASN A 65 -27.96 1.51 -18.85
N ILE A 66 -27.71 1.25 -17.56
CA ILE A 66 -28.63 0.53 -16.67
C ILE A 66 -29.99 1.20 -16.63
N GLY A 67 -30.05 2.52 -16.37
CA GLY A 67 -31.31 3.27 -16.35
C GLY A 67 -32.08 3.18 -17.67
N THR A 68 -31.39 3.37 -18.80
CA THR A 68 -32.01 3.31 -20.13
C THR A 68 -32.60 1.93 -20.43
N ARG A 69 -31.87 0.87 -20.09
CA ARG A 69 -32.29 -0.51 -20.34
C ARG A 69 -33.40 -0.96 -19.40
N ARG A 70 -33.36 -0.52 -18.15
CA ARG A 70 -34.47 -0.67 -17.19
C ARG A 70 -35.77 -0.08 -17.73
N ASP A 71 -35.74 1.18 -18.17
CA ASP A 71 -36.94 1.87 -18.67
C ASP A 71 -37.52 1.17 -19.92
N LYS A 72 -36.65 0.58 -20.75
CA LYS A 72 -37.03 -0.21 -21.93
C LYS A 72 -37.34 -1.69 -21.64
N ARG A 73 -37.17 -2.16 -20.40
CA ARG A 73 -37.28 -3.58 -20.01
C ARG A 73 -36.44 -4.51 -20.88
N THR A 74 -35.20 -4.11 -21.13
CA THR A 74 -34.23 -4.87 -21.91
C THR A 74 -32.97 -5.12 -21.09
N LYS A 75 -32.12 -6.04 -21.55
CA LYS A 75 -30.78 -6.26 -21.00
C LYS A 75 -29.76 -6.45 -22.13
N PRO A 76 -28.45 -6.26 -21.88
CA PRO A 76 -27.41 -6.58 -22.85
C PRO A 76 -27.44 -8.06 -23.24
N GLU A 77 -26.89 -8.37 -24.42
CA GLU A 77 -26.64 -9.76 -24.80
C GLU A 77 -25.61 -10.38 -23.84
N GLY A 78 -25.81 -11.64 -23.45
CA GLY A 78 -24.96 -12.33 -22.47
C GLY A 78 -25.23 -11.96 -21.01
N ALA A 79 -26.00 -10.90 -20.73
CA ALA A 79 -26.39 -10.56 -19.36
C ALA A 79 -27.48 -11.51 -18.84
N SER A 80 -27.36 -11.91 -17.58
CA SER A 80 -28.38 -12.69 -16.86
C SER A 80 -29.41 -11.76 -16.22
N LEU A 81 -28.99 -10.64 -15.63
CA LEU A 81 -29.88 -9.73 -14.91
C LEU A 81 -30.52 -8.67 -15.82
N GLU A 82 -31.74 -8.27 -15.46
CA GLU A 82 -32.38 -7.07 -15.99
C GLU A 82 -31.85 -5.81 -15.29
N GLY A 83 -32.17 -4.63 -15.85
CA GLY A 83 -31.67 -3.35 -15.34
C GLY A 83 -31.98 -3.10 -13.86
N ASP A 84 -33.16 -3.47 -13.36
CA ASP A 84 -33.51 -3.33 -11.94
C ASP A 84 -32.68 -4.23 -11.03
N ALA A 85 -32.53 -5.50 -11.41
CA ALA A 85 -31.76 -6.46 -10.64
C ALA A 85 -30.27 -6.14 -10.64
N LEU A 86 -29.72 -5.67 -11.76
CA LEU A 86 -28.33 -5.18 -11.79
C LEU A 86 -28.16 -3.92 -10.94
N HIS A 87 -29.12 -2.99 -10.99
CA HIS A 87 -29.07 -1.80 -10.16
C HIS A 87 -29.01 -2.16 -8.67
N ALA A 88 -29.86 -3.09 -8.22
CA ALA A 88 -29.83 -3.61 -6.85
C ALA A 88 -28.49 -4.35 -6.54
N LEU A 89 -27.96 -5.13 -7.48
CA LEU A 89 -26.66 -5.79 -7.31
C LEU A 89 -25.53 -4.76 -7.05
N LEU A 90 -25.47 -3.68 -7.83
CA LEU A 90 -24.42 -2.66 -7.69
C LEU A 90 -24.62 -1.74 -6.49
N HIS A 91 -25.86 -1.30 -6.24
CA HIS A 91 -26.16 -0.23 -5.27
C HIS A 91 -26.61 -0.75 -3.89
N ASP A 92 -26.91 -2.05 -3.75
CA ASP A 92 -27.27 -2.65 -2.46
C ASP A 92 -26.31 -3.77 -2.03
N VAL A 93 -25.96 -4.70 -2.93
CA VAL A 93 -25.17 -5.90 -2.59
C VAL A 93 -23.66 -5.62 -2.59
N LEU A 94 -23.18 -4.95 -3.63
CA LEU A 94 -21.76 -4.68 -3.84
C LEU A 94 -21.32 -3.30 -3.34
N GLU A 95 -22.28 -2.41 -3.03
CA GLU A 95 -22.00 -1.02 -2.66
C GLU A 95 -21.07 -0.96 -1.45
N SER A 96 -19.98 -0.22 -1.63
CA SER A 96 -19.04 0.07 -0.57
C SER A 96 -19.66 1.10 0.41
N PRO A 97 -19.66 0.86 1.74
CA PRO A 97 -20.41 1.69 2.68
C PRO A 97 -20.03 3.17 2.66
N LYS A 98 -20.98 4.08 2.47
CA LYS A 98 -20.67 5.53 2.47
C LYS A 98 -20.12 6.00 3.82
N LEU A 99 -19.16 6.93 3.78
CA LEU A 99 -18.73 7.63 4.99
C LEU A 99 -19.77 8.69 5.40
N PRO A 100 -19.94 9.02 6.70
CA PRO A 100 -20.95 9.96 7.19
C PRO A 100 -20.96 11.34 6.52
N ASN A 101 -19.82 11.79 6.00
CA ASN A 101 -19.67 13.11 5.35
C ASN A 101 -19.43 12.99 3.84
N GLN A 102 -19.52 11.79 3.26
CA GLN A 102 -19.36 11.61 1.82
C GLN A 102 -20.60 12.12 1.10
N SER A 103 -20.38 12.94 0.07
CA SER A 103 -21.46 13.45 -0.76
C SER A 103 -22.31 12.30 -1.33
N THR A 104 -23.62 12.49 -1.37
CA THR A 104 -24.57 11.63 -2.10
C THR A 104 -24.38 11.65 -3.62
N LYS A 105 -23.38 12.40 -4.13
CA LYS A 105 -23.04 12.42 -5.56
C LYS A 105 -22.87 10.98 -6.07
N ARG A 106 -23.64 10.70 -7.12
CA ARG A 106 -23.82 9.40 -7.79
C ARG A 106 -22.54 8.91 -8.45
N PHE A 107 -21.57 8.45 -7.67
CA PHE A 107 -20.46 7.67 -8.18
C PHE A 107 -20.57 6.26 -7.63
N VAL A 108 -20.65 5.29 -8.53
CA VAL A 108 -20.74 3.87 -8.20
C VAL A 108 -19.44 3.43 -7.53
N GLN A 109 -19.50 3.22 -6.22
CA GLN A 109 -18.40 2.68 -5.46
C GLN A 109 -18.76 1.27 -5.00
N VAL A 110 -18.13 0.26 -5.59
CA VAL A 110 -18.38 -1.15 -5.30
C VAL A 110 -17.12 -1.84 -4.79
N THR A 111 -17.34 -2.91 -4.05
CA THR A 111 -16.28 -3.80 -3.55
C THR A 111 -15.55 -4.44 -4.75
N PRO A 112 -14.21 -4.38 -4.83
CA PRO A 112 -13.46 -4.87 -5.99
C PRO A 112 -13.29 -6.41 -5.96
N LEU A 113 -14.40 -7.14 -6.07
CA LEU A 113 -14.39 -8.61 -6.01
C LEU A 113 -13.84 -9.25 -7.28
N VAL A 114 -14.12 -8.67 -8.45
CA VAL A 114 -13.64 -9.14 -9.76
C VAL A 114 -13.03 -7.99 -10.54
N GLY A 115 -12.16 -8.29 -11.51
CA GLY A 115 -11.39 -7.27 -12.22
C GLY A 115 -12.25 -6.28 -13.04
N GLU A 116 -13.42 -6.70 -13.50
CA GLU A 116 -14.37 -5.88 -14.26
C GLU A 116 -14.82 -4.64 -13.48
N THR A 117 -14.95 -4.76 -12.15
CA THR A 117 -15.34 -3.65 -11.26
C THR A 117 -14.36 -2.48 -11.33
N ALA A 118 -13.08 -2.77 -11.59
CA ALA A 118 -12.02 -1.78 -11.63
C ALA A 118 -12.13 -0.84 -12.84
N SER A 119 -12.96 -1.20 -13.84
CA SER A 119 -13.18 -0.38 -15.02
C SER A 119 -14.07 0.84 -14.78
N PHE A 120 -14.91 0.80 -13.73
CA PHE A 120 -15.89 1.83 -13.44
C PHE A 120 -15.93 2.26 -11.97
N SER A 121 -15.17 1.60 -11.08
CA SER A 121 -15.18 1.87 -9.65
C SER A 121 -13.78 1.96 -9.01
N GLY A 122 -13.73 2.46 -7.78
CA GLY A 122 -12.51 2.48 -6.96
C GLY A 122 -11.42 3.45 -7.44
N SER A 123 -11.79 4.63 -7.95
CA SER A 123 -10.84 5.71 -8.25
C SER A 123 -10.55 6.57 -7.02
N ALA A 124 -9.30 7.05 -6.87
CA ALA A 124 -8.89 7.93 -5.77
C ALA A 124 -9.61 9.28 -5.77
N ARG A 125 -9.95 9.80 -6.96
CA ARG A 125 -10.66 11.08 -7.15
C ARG A 125 -11.67 10.96 -8.29
N LEU A 126 -12.73 11.76 -8.22
CA LEU A 126 -13.80 11.75 -9.24
C LEU A 126 -13.50 12.62 -10.47
N ALA A 127 -12.38 13.36 -10.47
CA ALA A 127 -11.99 14.29 -11.53
C ALA A 127 -10.48 14.54 -11.53
N GLY A 128 -9.99 15.12 -12.63
CA GLY A 128 -8.57 15.47 -12.82
C GLY A 128 -7.73 14.25 -13.22
N ASN A 129 -6.50 14.19 -12.70
CA ASN A 129 -5.56 13.08 -12.89
C ASN A 129 -5.40 12.36 -11.53
N PRO A 130 -6.26 11.38 -11.20
CA PRO A 130 -6.17 10.68 -9.92
C PRO A 130 -4.89 9.83 -9.86
N TRP A 131 -4.40 9.63 -8.65
CA TRP A 131 -3.22 8.80 -8.39
C TRP A 131 -3.41 7.34 -8.83
N PRO A 132 -2.47 6.75 -9.60
CA PRO A 132 -2.51 5.34 -10.00
C PRO A 132 -2.07 4.44 -8.84
N ALA A 133 -3.02 4.14 -7.94
CA ALA A 133 -2.75 3.44 -6.69
C ALA A 133 -2.10 2.05 -6.88
N GLY A 134 -2.43 1.33 -7.96
CA GLY A 134 -1.84 0.03 -8.26
C GLY A 134 -0.35 0.08 -8.61
N SER A 135 0.17 1.23 -9.05
CA SER A 135 1.61 1.42 -9.27
C SER A 135 2.43 1.29 -7.99
N LEU A 136 1.84 1.60 -6.82
CA LEU A 136 2.51 1.39 -5.54
C LEU A 136 2.71 -0.11 -5.25
N VAL A 137 1.67 -0.92 -5.48
CA VAL A 137 1.75 -2.38 -5.30
C VAL A 137 2.78 -2.98 -6.25
N ARG A 138 2.71 -2.60 -7.53
CA ARG A 138 3.70 -3.00 -8.55
C ARG A 138 5.13 -2.66 -8.11
N ARG A 139 5.36 -1.43 -7.66
CA ARG A 139 6.68 -0.99 -7.21
C ARG A 139 7.19 -1.78 -6.00
N MET A 140 6.32 -2.11 -5.04
CA MET A 140 6.68 -2.99 -3.92
C MET A 140 7.07 -4.40 -4.40
N VAL A 141 6.42 -4.95 -5.43
CA VAL A 141 6.79 -6.27 -5.99
C VAL A 141 8.21 -6.26 -6.55
N TRP A 142 8.58 -5.24 -7.33
CA TRP A 142 9.92 -5.14 -7.92
C TRP A 142 10.99 -4.84 -6.87
N LEU A 143 10.76 -3.86 -6.00
CA LEU A 143 11.74 -3.53 -4.96
C LEU A 143 11.93 -4.67 -3.96
N GLY A 144 10.86 -5.39 -3.61
CA GLY A 144 10.90 -6.49 -2.67
C GLY A 144 11.53 -7.78 -3.23
N SER A 145 11.62 -7.90 -4.55
CA SER A 145 12.16 -9.08 -5.24
C SER A 145 13.67 -9.01 -5.41
N ASN A 146 14.31 -10.18 -5.54
CA ASN A 146 15.77 -10.28 -5.71
C ASN A 146 16.25 -10.01 -7.14
N SER A 147 15.34 -10.08 -8.12
CA SER A 147 15.62 -9.85 -9.54
C SER A 147 14.34 -9.46 -10.27
N SER A 148 14.49 -8.88 -11.47
CA SER A 148 13.35 -8.55 -12.34
C SER A 148 12.57 -9.80 -12.74
N GLU A 149 13.26 -10.90 -13.07
CA GLU A 149 12.63 -12.19 -13.38
C GLU A 149 11.77 -12.70 -12.21
N ALA A 150 12.28 -12.64 -10.98
CA ALA A 150 11.53 -13.06 -9.80
C ALA A 150 10.33 -12.13 -9.53
N ALA A 151 10.45 -10.84 -9.84
CA ALA A 151 9.36 -9.88 -9.75
C ALA A 151 8.28 -10.15 -10.80
N GLU A 152 8.66 -10.39 -12.05
CA GLU A 152 7.77 -10.74 -13.16
C GLU A 152 7.01 -12.03 -12.89
N ALA A 153 7.70 -13.07 -12.39
CA ALA A 153 7.06 -14.32 -12.01
C ALA A 153 6.02 -14.13 -10.88
N ARG A 154 6.32 -13.29 -9.88
CA ARG A 154 5.35 -12.93 -8.82
C ARG A 154 4.19 -12.13 -9.36
N TRP A 155 4.47 -11.17 -10.24
CA TRP A 155 3.45 -10.34 -10.87
C TRP A 155 2.48 -11.18 -11.70
N SER A 156 3.01 -12.12 -12.48
CA SER A 156 2.20 -13.08 -13.25
C SER A 156 1.37 -14.00 -12.34
N ARG A 157 1.93 -14.52 -11.24
CA ARG A 157 1.15 -15.30 -10.26
C ARG A 157 0.05 -14.49 -9.58
N LEU A 158 0.32 -13.23 -9.25
CA LEU A 158 -0.69 -12.33 -8.68
C LEU A 158 -1.81 -12.06 -9.70
N PHE A 159 -1.46 -11.83 -10.96
CA PHE A 159 -2.43 -11.67 -12.05
C PHE A 159 -3.33 -12.89 -12.17
N ASP A 160 -2.75 -14.10 -12.21
CA ASP A 160 -3.50 -15.35 -12.28
C ASP A 160 -4.41 -15.55 -11.07
N ALA A 161 -3.95 -15.22 -9.86
CA ALA A 161 -4.78 -15.28 -8.66
C ALA A 161 -5.96 -14.27 -8.72
N LEU A 162 -5.74 -13.10 -9.31
CA LEU A 162 -6.77 -12.08 -9.51
C LEU A 162 -7.76 -12.43 -10.63
N MET A 163 -7.41 -13.31 -11.57
CA MET A 163 -8.37 -13.88 -12.51
C MET A 163 -9.46 -14.65 -11.75
N VAL A 164 -10.64 -14.70 -12.36
CA VAL A 164 -11.74 -15.56 -11.92
C VAL A 164 -11.76 -16.76 -12.85
N HIS A 165 -11.38 -17.91 -12.32
CA HIS A 165 -11.28 -19.19 -13.01
C HIS A 165 -12.56 -20.01 -12.83
N ASP A 166 -12.65 -21.17 -13.48
CA ASP A 166 -13.83 -22.02 -13.40
C ASP A 166 -14.01 -22.73 -12.04
N ASP A 167 -12.93 -22.84 -11.27
CA ASP A 167 -12.89 -23.36 -9.90
C ASP A 167 -13.16 -22.30 -8.83
N ASP A 168 -13.20 -21.01 -9.20
CA ASP A 168 -13.66 -19.95 -8.31
C ASP A 168 -15.18 -20.09 -8.01
N ASP A 169 -15.62 -19.52 -6.89
CA ASP A 169 -17.01 -19.63 -6.46
C ASP A 169 -18.00 -19.08 -7.50
N VAL A 170 -19.21 -19.66 -7.50
CA VAL A 170 -20.25 -19.38 -8.50
C VAL A 170 -20.58 -17.89 -8.56
N PHE A 171 -20.53 -17.18 -7.43
CA PHE A 171 -20.85 -15.77 -7.37
C PHE A 171 -19.77 -14.92 -8.07
N ALA A 172 -18.49 -15.25 -7.91
CA ALA A 172 -17.40 -14.58 -8.62
C ALA A 172 -17.50 -14.77 -10.13
N ARG A 173 -17.77 -16.00 -10.60
CA ARG A 173 -17.94 -16.31 -12.02
C ARG A 173 -19.14 -15.58 -12.63
N PHE A 174 -20.28 -15.65 -11.95
CA PHE A 174 -21.46 -14.87 -12.31
C PHE A 174 -21.14 -13.38 -12.42
N LEU A 175 -20.45 -12.81 -11.42
CA LEU A 175 -20.17 -11.38 -11.39
C LEU A 175 -19.24 -10.94 -12.52
N ARG A 176 -18.22 -11.74 -12.85
CA ARG A 176 -17.33 -11.53 -14.01
C ARG A 176 -18.15 -11.43 -15.30
N ASP A 177 -18.97 -12.45 -15.56
CA ASP A 177 -19.73 -12.55 -16.81
C ASP A 177 -20.80 -11.45 -16.91
N GLU A 178 -21.51 -11.19 -15.81
CA GLU A 178 -22.53 -10.15 -15.76
C GLU A 178 -21.93 -8.76 -15.99
N LEU A 179 -20.85 -8.41 -15.29
CA LEU A 179 -20.23 -7.10 -15.45
C LEU A 179 -19.59 -6.93 -16.82
N SER A 180 -19.02 -7.99 -17.40
CA SER A 180 -18.49 -7.95 -18.77
C SER A 180 -19.60 -7.64 -19.77
N ALA A 181 -20.75 -8.31 -19.68
CA ALA A 181 -21.90 -8.06 -20.56
C ALA A 181 -22.44 -6.61 -20.46
N TRP A 182 -22.45 -6.03 -19.26
CA TRP A 182 -22.97 -4.68 -19.04
C TRP A 182 -21.99 -3.55 -19.36
N THR A 183 -20.69 -3.79 -19.22
CA THR A 183 -19.65 -2.79 -19.47
C THR A 183 -19.01 -2.91 -20.85
N GLY A 184 -19.14 -4.08 -21.49
CA GLY A 184 -18.40 -4.44 -22.70
C GLY A 184 -16.89 -4.61 -22.46
N ILE A 185 -16.46 -4.74 -21.20
CA ILE A 185 -15.05 -4.83 -20.81
C ILE A 185 -14.80 -6.20 -20.17
N THR A 186 -13.95 -6.99 -20.82
CA THR A 186 -13.37 -8.19 -20.23
C THR A 186 -12.08 -7.82 -19.51
N TRP A 187 -11.95 -8.19 -18.24
CA TRP A 187 -10.71 -8.00 -17.50
C TRP A 187 -9.70 -9.10 -17.79
N GLY A 188 -8.41 -8.74 -17.84
CA GLY A 188 -7.31 -9.69 -17.88
C GLY A 188 -7.16 -10.52 -19.18
N PRO A 189 -7.27 -9.93 -20.39
CA PRO A 189 -6.88 -10.65 -21.60
C PRO A 189 -5.39 -11.04 -21.60
N ALA A 190 -4.54 -10.28 -20.89
CA ALA A 190 -3.16 -10.62 -20.61
C ALA A 190 -2.67 -9.87 -19.35
N CYS A 191 -1.66 -10.43 -18.68
CA CYS A 191 -0.92 -9.74 -17.64
C CYS A 191 -0.14 -8.57 -18.24
N ILE A 192 -0.30 -7.37 -17.67
CA ILE A 192 0.37 -6.17 -18.17
C ILE A 192 1.76 -6.08 -17.53
N PRO A 193 2.85 -6.12 -18.31
CA PRO A 193 4.19 -5.88 -17.79
C PRO A 193 4.36 -4.39 -17.42
N PRO A 194 5.22 -4.07 -16.44
CA PRO A 194 5.58 -2.67 -16.22
C PRO A 194 6.39 -2.11 -17.39
N ASP A 195 6.29 -0.80 -17.58
CA ASP A 195 7.25 -0.08 -18.40
C ASP A 195 8.63 -0.12 -17.71
N GLY A 196 9.70 -0.32 -18.46
CA GLY A 196 11.06 -0.52 -17.89
C GLY A 196 11.59 0.64 -17.05
N THR A 197 10.98 1.83 -17.14
CA THR A 197 11.31 3.01 -16.33
C THR A 197 10.45 3.17 -15.08
N ASP A 198 9.38 2.37 -14.94
CA ASP A 198 8.39 2.52 -13.86
C ASP A 198 8.76 1.73 -12.60
N VAL A 199 9.65 0.75 -12.75
CA VAL A 199 10.01 -0.20 -11.69
C VAL A 199 11.51 -0.41 -11.65
N HIS A 200 12.03 -0.68 -10.45
CA HIS A 200 13.43 -0.94 -10.22
C HIS A 200 13.59 -2.11 -9.26
N CYS A 201 14.54 -3.00 -9.54
CA CYS A 201 15.10 -3.89 -8.54
C CYS A 201 16.30 -3.21 -7.87
N LEU A 202 16.46 -3.43 -6.58
CA LEU A 202 17.67 -2.99 -5.89
C LEU A 202 18.84 -3.93 -6.23
N PRO A 203 20.10 -3.45 -6.14
CA PRO A 203 21.25 -4.32 -6.29
C PRO A 203 21.19 -5.53 -5.34
N PRO A 204 21.74 -6.71 -5.73
CA PRO A 204 21.83 -7.85 -4.83
C PRO A 204 22.54 -7.49 -3.52
N GLY A 205 22.00 -7.91 -2.38
CA GLY A 205 22.57 -7.64 -1.05
C GLY A 205 22.35 -6.21 -0.51
N GLU A 206 21.72 -5.31 -1.26
CA GLU A 206 21.53 -3.89 -0.88
C GLU A 206 20.91 -3.70 0.51
N LEU A 207 19.90 -4.51 0.82
CA LEU A 207 19.14 -4.46 2.07
C LEU A 207 19.33 -5.70 2.94
N GLU A 208 20.39 -6.49 2.72
CA GLU A 208 20.67 -7.66 3.58
C GLU A 208 20.92 -7.24 5.02
N GLY A 209 20.21 -7.85 5.98
CA GLY A 209 20.27 -7.47 7.40
C GLY A 209 19.48 -6.20 7.78
N TYR A 210 18.80 -5.56 6.84
CA TYR A 210 17.96 -4.38 7.08
C TYR A 210 16.48 -4.70 6.94
N ALA A 211 15.67 -4.01 7.74
CA ALA A 211 14.23 -4.14 7.67
C ALA A 211 13.68 -3.41 6.44
N PHE A 212 12.84 -4.11 5.67
CA PHE A 212 12.30 -3.58 4.43
C PHE A 212 10.89 -4.10 4.13
N PRO A 213 9.84 -3.26 4.23
CA PRO A 213 8.46 -3.71 4.09
C PRO A 213 8.13 -4.33 2.73
N ALA A 214 8.75 -3.88 1.63
CA ALA A 214 8.46 -4.46 0.32
C ALA A 214 8.99 -5.90 0.19
N ARG A 215 10.14 -6.21 0.81
CA ARG A 215 10.66 -7.59 0.89
C ARG A 215 9.75 -8.48 1.72
N GLN A 216 9.21 -7.97 2.83
CA GLN A 216 8.23 -8.71 3.63
C GLN A 216 6.94 -8.93 2.81
N PHE A 217 6.45 -7.88 2.16
CA PHE A 217 5.26 -7.91 1.31
C PHE A 217 5.33 -8.98 0.21
N VAL A 218 6.43 -9.12 -0.53
CA VAL A 218 6.47 -10.14 -1.60
C VAL A 218 6.44 -11.57 -1.07
N ARG A 219 6.97 -11.83 0.14
CA ARG A 219 6.88 -13.15 0.80
C ARG A 219 5.45 -13.44 1.25
N ASP A 220 4.80 -12.43 1.81
CA ASP A 220 3.44 -12.54 2.33
C ASP A 220 2.41 -12.59 1.20
N LEU A 221 2.71 -11.94 0.08
CA LEU A 221 1.91 -12.01 -1.14
C LEU A 221 1.88 -13.43 -1.69
N ASP A 222 3.03 -14.11 -1.75
CA ASP A 222 3.10 -15.52 -2.17
C ASP A 222 2.23 -16.41 -1.24
N ALA A 223 2.24 -16.15 0.08
CA ALA A 223 1.41 -16.87 1.06
C ALA A 223 -0.11 -16.59 0.89
N VAL A 224 -0.50 -15.33 0.65
CA VAL A 224 -1.90 -14.94 0.42
C VAL A 224 -2.42 -15.50 -0.90
N VAL A 225 -1.62 -15.46 -1.97
CA VAL A 225 -1.98 -16.06 -3.26
C VAL A 225 -2.22 -17.56 -3.10
N ALA A 226 -1.33 -18.27 -2.40
CA ALA A 226 -1.47 -19.71 -2.17
C ALA A 226 -2.73 -20.10 -1.36
N ALA A 227 -3.30 -19.16 -0.58
CA ALA A 227 -4.51 -19.42 0.20
C ALA A 227 -5.81 -19.28 -0.63
N LYS A 228 -5.77 -18.74 -1.86
CA LYS A 228 -6.96 -18.50 -2.69
C LYS A 228 -7.89 -19.72 -2.78
N PRO A 229 -7.41 -20.95 -3.07
CA PRO A 229 -8.30 -22.10 -3.27
C PRO A 229 -9.03 -22.57 -2.00
N LEU A 230 -8.67 -22.05 -0.83
CA LEU A 230 -9.20 -22.51 0.46
C LEU A 230 -10.41 -21.71 0.95
N MET A 231 -10.87 -20.70 0.19
CA MET A 231 -11.90 -19.78 0.64
C MET A 231 -12.66 -19.15 -0.54
N THR A 232 -13.78 -18.48 -0.22
CA THR A 232 -14.53 -17.73 -1.22
C THR A 232 -13.76 -16.51 -1.71
N ARG A 233 -14.11 -16.00 -2.90
CA ARG A 233 -13.52 -14.82 -3.50
C ARG A 233 -13.53 -13.63 -2.56
N ARG A 234 -14.65 -13.39 -1.87
CA ARG A 234 -14.77 -12.29 -0.92
C ARG A 234 -13.78 -12.41 0.24
N GLN A 235 -13.66 -13.60 0.83
CA GLN A 235 -12.71 -13.84 1.92
C GLN A 235 -11.27 -13.63 1.47
N TRP A 236 -10.90 -14.17 0.30
CA TRP A 236 -9.56 -14.02 -0.25
C TRP A 236 -9.22 -12.57 -0.60
N THR A 237 -10.15 -11.85 -1.25
CA THR A 237 -9.97 -10.42 -1.54
C THR A 237 -9.79 -9.61 -0.26
N SER A 238 -10.51 -9.92 0.82
CA SER A 238 -10.32 -9.23 2.10
C SER A 238 -8.96 -9.51 2.76
N LEU A 239 -8.40 -10.72 2.61
CA LEU A 239 -7.03 -11.02 3.05
C LEU A 239 -5.99 -10.24 2.24
N LEU A 240 -6.13 -10.25 0.91
CA LEU A 240 -5.25 -9.49 0.00
C LEU A 240 -5.31 -8.01 0.32
N GLU A 241 -6.51 -7.46 0.51
CA GLU A 241 -6.72 -6.08 0.89
C GLU A 241 -6.02 -5.74 2.22
N ALA A 242 -6.18 -6.58 3.25
CA ALA A 242 -5.55 -6.36 4.55
C ALA A 242 -4.00 -6.35 4.44
N LEU A 243 -3.43 -7.27 3.68
CA LEU A 243 -1.99 -7.29 3.39
C LEU A 243 -1.54 -6.02 2.64
N VAL A 244 -2.25 -5.64 1.57
CA VAL A 244 -1.92 -4.46 0.77
C VAL A 244 -2.02 -3.18 1.61
N ARG A 245 -3.02 -3.07 2.50
CA ARG A 245 -3.17 -1.92 3.41
C ARG A 245 -1.94 -1.71 4.30
N VAL A 246 -1.53 -2.76 5.02
CA VAL A 246 -0.42 -2.66 5.97
C VAL A 246 0.90 -2.45 5.24
N ALA A 247 1.14 -3.20 4.16
CA ALA A 247 2.37 -3.12 3.38
C ALA A 247 2.55 -1.76 2.70
N ALA A 248 1.48 -1.23 2.08
CA ALA A 248 1.55 0.03 1.35
C ALA A 248 1.91 1.21 2.26
N VAL A 249 1.29 1.30 3.44
CA VAL A 249 1.59 2.38 4.40
C VAL A 249 2.94 2.18 5.07
N ALA A 250 3.31 0.95 5.44
CA ALA A 250 4.63 0.64 5.97
C ALA A 250 5.74 0.99 4.97
N HIS A 251 5.56 0.67 3.69
CA HIS A 251 6.53 0.97 2.64
C HIS A 251 6.69 2.48 2.42
N VAL A 252 5.58 3.24 2.38
CA VAL A 252 5.65 4.70 2.26
C VAL A 252 6.32 5.32 3.49
N ALA A 253 6.00 4.86 4.70
CA ALA A 253 6.66 5.32 5.93
C ALA A 253 8.16 4.99 5.93
N TRP A 254 8.56 3.82 5.42
CA TRP A 254 9.95 3.43 5.22
C TRP A 254 10.68 4.36 4.25
N LEU A 255 10.07 4.66 3.09
CA LEU A 255 10.64 5.61 2.13
C LEU A 255 10.80 7.00 2.75
N CYS A 256 9.84 7.46 3.56
CA CYS A 256 9.97 8.72 4.29
C CYS A 256 11.19 8.74 5.22
N GLU A 257 11.44 7.65 5.95
CA GLU A 257 12.60 7.53 6.83
C GLU A 257 13.92 7.49 6.04
N VAL A 258 13.98 6.70 4.96
CA VAL A 258 15.16 6.65 4.07
C VAL A 258 15.48 8.03 3.50
N GLN A 259 14.47 8.77 3.04
CA GLN A 259 14.67 10.14 2.54
C GLN A 259 15.18 11.09 3.63
N LYS A 260 14.70 10.95 4.87
CA LYS A 260 15.22 11.67 6.03
C LYS A 260 16.69 11.35 6.27
N MET A 261 17.03 10.07 6.32
CA MET A 261 18.40 9.61 6.55
C MET A 261 19.35 10.09 5.44
N THR A 262 18.92 10.02 4.18
CA THR A 262 19.65 10.55 3.02
C THR A 262 19.91 12.04 3.14
N TRP A 263 18.88 12.84 3.45
CA TRP A 263 19.04 14.28 3.59
C TRP A 263 20.00 14.66 4.73
N ASP A 264 19.91 13.98 5.87
CA ASP A 264 20.85 14.20 6.97
C ASP A 264 22.30 14.02 6.51
N ARG A 265 22.58 12.99 5.70
CA ARG A 265 23.93 12.75 5.17
C ARG A 265 24.36 13.78 4.14
N VAL A 266 23.46 14.20 3.25
CA VAL A 266 23.75 15.26 2.27
C VAL A 266 24.10 16.57 2.97
N ARG A 267 23.38 16.93 4.04
CA ARG A 267 23.70 18.11 4.85
C ARG A 267 25.10 18.01 5.47
N LEU A 268 25.44 16.86 6.07
CA LEU A 268 26.78 16.64 6.63
C LEU A 268 27.88 16.69 5.55
N ALA A 269 27.59 16.22 4.34
CA ALA A 269 28.51 16.33 3.20
C ALA A 269 28.74 17.79 2.78
N ILE A 270 27.71 18.64 2.83
CA ILE A 270 27.85 20.09 2.60
C ILE A 270 28.74 20.73 3.68
N GLU A 271 28.60 20.30 4.93
CA GLU A 271 29.43 20.72 6.06
C GLU A 271 30.86 20.16 6.02
N GLY A 272 31.18 19.28 5.06
CA GLY A 272 32.53 18.73 4.85
C GLY A 272 32.85 17.47 5.64
N GLN A 273 31.84 16.79 6.20
CA GLN A 273 32.03 15.51 6.85
C GLN A 273 32.11 14.35 5.84
N THR A 274 32.93 13.36 6.14
CA THR A 274 33.14 12.19 5.27
C THR A 274 32.11 11.10 5.51
N VAL A 275 31.83 10.32 4.46
CA VAL A 275 30.96 9.14 4.51
C VAL A 275 31.78 7.95 5.04
N PRO A 276 31.34 7.22 6.09
CA PRO A 276 32.02 6.01 6.56
C PRO A 276 31.99 4.85 5.55
N ASP A 277 32.72 3.78 5.88
CA ASP A 277 33.05 2.69 4.95
C ASP A 277 31.84 1.86 4.45
N ASP A 278 30.84 1.57 5.30
CA ASP A 278 29.58 0.92 4.86
C ASP A 278 28.43 1.94 4.73
N PRO A 279 28.09 2.39 3.51
CA PRO A 279 27.07 3.41 3.30
C PRO A 279 25.66 2.94 3.71
N ARG A 280 25.37 1.63 3.72
CA ARG A 280 24.01 1.11 4.04
C ARG A 280 23.58 1.48 5.46
N THR A 281 24.53 1.53 6.39
CA THR A 281 24.28 1.93 7.79
C THR A 281 23.80 3.37 7.94
N LEU A 282 24.06 4.21 6.94
CA LEU A 282 23.73 5.63 6.96
C LEU A 282 22.39 5.96 6.32
N PHE A 283 21.92 5.09 5.42
CA PHE A 283 20.75 5.37 4.57
C PHE A 283 19.55 4.48 4.88
N TYR A 284 19.75 3.32 5.55
CA TYR A 284 18.68 2.38 5.82
C TYR A 284 18.41 2.15 7.31
N PRO A 285 17.13 2.14 7.73
CA PRO A 285 16.78 1.80 9.09
C PRO A 285 16.97 0.29 9.35
N ARG A 286 17.55 -0.05 10.50
CA ARG A 286 17.70 -1.46 10.93
C ARG A 286 16.40 -2.05 11.48
N VAL A 287 15.63 -1.22 12.19
CA VAL A 287 14.38 -1.62 12.86
C VAL A 287 13.29 -0.63 12.46
N LEU A 288 12.07 -1.13 12.28
CA LEU A 288 10.91 -0.31 11.94
C LEU A 288 10.04 -0.15 13.20
N SER A 289 9.62 1.08 13.46
CA SER A 289 8.68 1.40 14.53
C SER A 289 7.89 2.61 14.07
N TYR A 290 6.73 2.36 13.48
CA TYR A 290 5.83 3.38 12.91
C TYR A 290 4.51 3.48 13.68
N LEU A 291 4.15 2.37 14.31
CA LEU A 291 2.92 2.18 15.07
C LEU A 291 3.29 1.35 16.31
N SER A 292 2.68 1.65 17.45
CA SER A 292 2.72 0.77 18.61
C SER A 292 1.31 0.27 18.92
N TYR A 293 1.17 -1.03 19.18
CA TYR A 293 -0.12 -1.64 19.47
C TYR A 293 -0.79 -0.99 20.69
N GLY A 294 -2.10 -0.75 20.61
CA GLY A 294 -2.90 -0.08 21.63
C GLY A 294 -2.73 1.44 21.74
N THR A 295 -1.73 2.02 21.08
CA THR A 295 -1.41 3.46 21.17
C THR A 295 -1.81 4.22 19.91
N GLY A 296 -1.74 5.56 19.99
CA GLY A 296 -2.12 6.46 18.91
C GLY A 296 -1.11 6.50 17.76
N ALA A 297 -1.60 6.37 16.53
CA ALA A 297 -0.77 6.22 15.32
C ALA A 297 -0.45 7.52 14.56
N ILE A 298 -1.31 8.54 14.70
CA ILE A 298 -1.35 9.68 13.78
C ILE A 298 -0.12 10.58 13.92
N SER A 299 0.32 10.82 15.16
CA SER A 299 1.43 11.72 15.46
C SER A 299 2.75 11.20 14.88
N GLU A 300 3.00 9.90 14.98
CA GLU A 300 4.23 9.26 14.50
C GLU A 300 4.32 9.30 12.97
N LEU A 301 3.21 9.03 12.27
CA LEU A 301 3.13 9.15 10.81
C LEU A 301 3.29 10.61 10.35
N LYS A 302 2.74 11.57 11.11
CA LYS A 302 2.86 13.00 10.80
C LYS A 302 4.29 13.49 10.91
N ASP A 303 4.99 13.11 11.98
CA ASP A 303 6.39 13.48 12.18
C ASP A 303 7.28 12.97 11.02
N ARG A 304 7.13 11.70 10.63
CA ARG A 304 7.86 11.13 9.48
C ARG A 304 7.53 11.82 8.17
N THR A 305 6.25 12.07 7.90
CA THR A 305 5.82 12.79 6.71
C THR A 305 6.42 14.19 6.66
N SER A 306 6.43 14.91 7.79
CA SER A 306 7.01 16.24 7.89
C SER A 306 8.51 16.25 7.59
N LYS A 307 9.26 15.32 8.21
CA LYS A 307 10.69 15.12 7.96
C LYS A 307 10.98 14.79 6.51
N TYR A 308 10.23 13.87 5.91
CA TYR A 308 10.31 13.55 4.49
C TYR A 308 10.13 14.77 3.59
N LEU A 309 9.14 15.62 3.87
CA LEU A 309 8.89 16.81 3.04
C LEU A 309 10.06 17.80 3.13
N ARG A 310 10.65 17.99 4.32
CA ARG A 310 11.86 18.81 4.47
C ARG A 310 13.04 18.20 3.69
N SER A 311 13.21 16.88 3.78
CA SER A 311 14.23 16.16 3.02
C SER A 311 14.04 16.27 1.52
N ARG A 312 12.80 16.17 1.03
CA ARG A 312 12.48 16.38 -0.38
C ARG A 312 12.85 17.79 -0.83
N LEU A 313 12.51 18.83 -0.06
CA LEU A 313 12.93 20.20 -0.38
C LEU A 313 14.44 20.31 -0.46
N GLY A 314 15.13 19.79 0.56
CA GLY A 314 16.59 19.79 0.64
C GLY A 314 17.27 19.13 -0.55
N MET A 315 16.89 17.88 -0.83
CA MET A 315 17.43 17.11 -1.94
C MET A 315 17.21 17.80 -3.29
N ASN A 316 16.01 18.35 -3.52
CA ASN A 316 15.72 19.05 -4.77
C ASN A 316 16.48 20.38 -4.87
N ALA A 317 16.61 21.14 -3.78
CA ALA A 317 17.40 22.37 -3.75
C ALA A 317 18.86 22.09 -4.14
N VAL A 318 19.50 21.09 -3.51
CA VAL A 318 20.90 20.74 -3.81
C VAL A 318 21.07 20.32 -5.26
N LEU A 319 20.19 19.46 -5.79
CA LEU A 319 20.27 19.00 -7.18
C LEU A 319 20.13 20.17 -8.16
N TRP A 320 19.13 21.04 -7.98
CA TRP A 320 18.94 22.19 -8.87
C TRP A 320 20.07 23.22 -8.76
N THR A 321 20.65 23.43 -7.57
CA THR A 321 21.80 24.34 -7.40
C THR A 321 23.05 23.79 -8.08
N LEU A 322 23.30 22.48 -8.00
CA LEU A 322 24.40 21.84 -8.72
C LEU A 322 24.26 21.98 -10.23
N ASP A 323 23.06 21.77 -10.77
CA ASP A 323 22.77 21.96 -12.20
C ASP A 323 23.02 23.41 -12.64
N GLU A 324 22.49 24.40 -11.91
CA GLU A 324 22.68 25.83 -12.22
C GLU A 324 24.16 26.25 -12.17
N ALA A 325 24.94 25.65 -11.26
CA ALA A 325 26.36 25.93 -11.12
C ALA A 325 27.26 25.11 -12.08
N GLY A 326 26.69 24.43 -13.08
CA GLY A 326 27.41 23.62 -14.06
C GLY A 326 28.15 22.44 -13.44
N ALA A 327 27.64 21.90 -12.33
CA ALA A 327 28.19 20.76 -11.59
C ALA A 327 27.12 19.67 -11.37
N ALA A 328 26.26 19.48 -12.38
CA ALA A 328 25.21 18.47 -12.37
C ALA A 328 25.77 17.10 -11.96
N PHE A 329 25.03 16.36 -11.16
CA PHE A 329 25.42 15.01 -10.78
C PHE A 329 24.98 14.01 -11.86
N GLU A 330 25.92 13.25 -12.43
CA GLU A 330 25.63 12.32 -13.54
C GLU A 330 25.30 10.89 -13.08
N GLY A 331 25.16 10.65 -11.77
CA GLY A 331 24.83 9.34 -11.19
C GLY A 331 23.35 9.14 -10.87
N ASN A 332 23.05 8.02 -10.20
CA ASN A 332 21.70 7.68 -9.74
C ASN A 332 21.51 7.99 -8.24
N LEU A 333 20.31 7.78 -7.71
CA LEU A 333 19.99 7.94 -6.27
C LEU A 333 19.23 6.72 -5.73
N SER A 334 19.49 5.54 -6.30
CA SER A 334 18.65 4.35 -6.15
C SER A 334 19.19 3.33 -5.13
N SER A 335 20.46 3.43 -4.74
CA SER A 335 21.14 2.55 -3.78
C SER A 335 21.98 3.34 -2.76
N ALA A 336 22.42 2.72 -1.67
CA ALA A 336 23.34 3.31 -0.71
C ALA A 336 24.67 3.70 -1.37
N THR A 337 25.16 2.92 -2.32
CA THR A 337 26.38 3.24 -3.08
C THR A 337 26.18 4.50 -3.93
N ASP A 338 25.05 4.60 -4.63
CA ASP A 338 24.67 5.78 -5.40
C ASP A 338 24.59 7.03 -4.51
N LEU A 339 23.91 6.91 -3.36
CA LEU A 339 23.74 8.01 -2.41
C LEU A 339 25.06 8.44 -1.77
N ALA A 340 25.97 7.50 -1.50
CA ALA A 340 27.33 7.81 -1.06
C ALA A 340 28.13 8.52 -2.16
N GLY A 341 27.97 8.10 -3.42
CA GLY A 341 28.51 8.79 -4.59
C GLY A 341 28.02 10.23 -4.69
N PHE A 342 26.71 10.44 -4.50
CA PHE A 342 26.11 11.76 -4.47
C PHE A 342 26.66 12.61 -3.31
N CYS A 343 26.82 12.05 -2.11
CA CYS A 343 27.41 12.76 -0.97
C CYS A 343 28.87 13.17 -1.25
N ARG A 344 29.68 12.31 -1.87
CA ARG A 344 31.04 12.68 -2.29
C ARG A 344 31.05 13.79 -3.33
N HIS A 345 30.14 13.73 -4.30
CA HIS A 345 29.99 14.79 -5.32
C HIS A 345 29.62 16.14 -4.70
N VAL A 346 28.67 16.14 -3.77
CA VAL A 346 28.29 17.30 -2.95
C VAL A 346 29.50 17.82 -2.16
N GLY A 347 30.26 16.94 -1.51
CA GLY A 347 31.48 17.26 -0.76
C GLY A 347 32.59 17.89 -1.62
N ALA A 348 32.71 17.48 -2.88
CA ALA A 348 33.67 18.05 -3.83
C ALA A 348 33.25 19.44 -4.34
N HIS A 349 31.95 19.73 -4.37
CA HIS A 349 31.38 20.97 -4.90
C HIS A 349 30.79 21.88 -3.81
N ARG A 350 31.21 21.73 -2.55
CA ARG A 350 30.70 22.51 -1.40
C ARG A 350 30.72 24.02 -1.61
N SER A 351 31.77 24.55 -2.25
CA SER A 351 31.90 25.98 -2.55
C SER A 351 30.79 26.51 -3.47
N LYS A 352 30.15 25.65 -4.26
CA LYS A 352 29.01 25.97 -5.12
C LYS A 352 27.66 25.86 -4.39
N LEU A 353 27.65 25.36 -3.15
CA LEU A 353 26.45 25.08 -2.35
C LEU A 353 26.33 25.98 -1.11
N THR A 354 27.11 27.06 -1.03
CA THR A 354 27.16 27.98 0.13
C THR A 354 25.79 28.53 0.52
N GLU A 355 24.95 28.86 -0.47
CA GLU A 355 23.60 29.38 -0.25
C GLU A 355 22.51 28.30 -0.22
N ALA A 356 22.84 27.04 -0.51
CA ALA A 356 21.85 25.97 -0.63
C ALA A 356 21.11 25.73 0.69
N MET A 357 21.79 25.83 1.84
CA MET A 357 21.14 25.66 3.15
C MET A 357 20.22 26.84 3.49
N SER A 358 20.66 28.07 3.23
CA SER A 358 19.81 29.26 3.40
C SER A 358 18.55 29.16 2.56
N LEU A 359 18.69 28.74 1.29
CA LEU A 359 17.56 28.50 0.42
C LEU A 359 16.59 27.46 1.00
N VAL A 360 17.10 26.36 1.55
CA VAL A 360 16.25 25.31 2.14
C VAL A 360 15.48 25.83 3.34
N ASP A 361 16.11 26.64 4.19
CA ASP A 361 15.45 27.23 5.35
C ASP A 361 14.41 28.28 4.94
N ASP A 362 14.70 29.16 3.98
CA ASP A 362 13.74 30.11 3.41
C ASP A 362 12.51 29.40 2.81
N LEU A 363 12.74 28.31 2.06
CA LEU A 363 11.67 27.49 1.51
C LEU A 363 10.87 26.79 2.61
N ALA A 364 11.54 26.31 3.67
CA ALA A 364 10.88 25.63 4.77
C ALA A 364 9.92 26.57 5.52
N ASP A 365 10.34 27.82 5.75
CA ASP A 365 9.51 28.84 6.39
C ASP A 365 8.31 29.20 5.51
N ARG A 366 8.54 29.45 4.21
CA ARG A 366 7.46 29.79 3.27
C ARG A 366 6.47 28.64 3.08
N GLU A 367 6.95 27.39 3.11
CA GLU A 367 6.14 26.19 2.93
C GLU A 367 5.74 25.50 4.25
N ALA A 368 5.82 26.20 5.39
CA ALA A 368 5.56 25.65 6.72
C ALA A 368 4.20 24.91 6.81
N ARG A 369 3.16 25.39 6.12
CA ARG A 369 1.85 24.69 6.10
C ARG A 369 1.92 23.31 5.43
N ALA A 370 2.72 23.16 4.36
CA ALA A 370 2.92 21.87 3.71
C ALA A 370 3.75 20.95 4.60
N LEU A 371 4.84 21.46 5.21
CA LEU A 371 5.69 20.72 6.14
C LEU A 371 4.94 20.25 7.38
N LEU A 372 4.00 21.05 7.91
CA LEU A 372 3.10 20.67 9.00
C LEU A 372 1.97 19.72 8.57
N CYS A 373 2.00 19.25 7.33
CA CYS A 373 1.02 18.35 6.72
C CYS A 373 -0.42 18.90 6.71
N ARG A 374 -0.57 20.22 6.59
CA ARG A 374 -1.88 20.91 6.57
C ARG A 374 -2.42 21.19 5.16
N LYS A 375 -1.60 21.05 4.12
CA LYS A 375 -1.98 21.27 2.70
C LYS A 375 -1.13 20.41 1.77
N GLY A 376 -1.60 20.22 0.53
CA GLY A 376 -0.84 19.63 -0.57
C GLY A 376 -0.35 18.21 -0.27
N VAL A 377 0.89 17.91 -0.69
CA VAL A 377 1.50 16.57 -0.60
C VAL A 377 1.50 16.02 0.83
N GLY A 378 1.76 16.86 1.84
CA GLY A 378 1.73 16.42 3.24
C GLY A 378 0.34 16.03 3.73
N SER A 379 -0.69 16.78 3.33
CA SER A 379 -2.08 16.41 3.64
C SER A 379 -2.47 15.10 2.96
N ASN A 380 -2.08 14.94 1.68
CA ASN A 380 -2.35 13.74 0.90
C ASN A 380 -1.73 12.47 1.51
N LEU A 381 -0.46 12.54 1.92
CA LEU A 381 0.24 11.41 2.58
C LEU A 381 -0.41 11.05 3.93
N MET A 382 -0.80 12.06 4.71
CA MET A 382 -1.51 11.83 5.97
C MET A 382 -2.88 11.22 5.75
N GLU A 383 -3.61 11.68 4.74
CA GLU A 383 -4.90 11.11 4.37
C GLU A 383 -4.75 9.67 3.86
N PHE A 384 -3.76 9.40 3.02
CA PHE A 384 -3.42 8.05 2.58
C PHE A 384 -3.18 7.11 3.77
N GLY A 385 -2.20 7.43 4.63
CA GLY A 385 -1.87 6.59 5.79
C GLY A 385 -3.06 6.41 6.73
N ARG A 386 -3.89 7.44 6.89
CA ARG A 386 -5.10 7.40 7.70
C ARG A 386 -6.17 6.50 7.10
N HIS A 387 -6.61 6.78 5.89
CA HIS A 387 -7.80 6.17 5.28
C HIS A 387 -7.57 4.75 4.78
N VAL A 388 -6.32 4.39 4.47
CA VAL A 388 -5.96 3.01 4.15
C VAL A 388 -5.96 2.12 5.39
N LEU A 389 -5.48 2.64 6.53
CA LEU A 389 -5.35 1.84 7.76
C LEU A 389 -6.60 1.84 8.64
N TYR A 390 -7.44 2.87 8.57
CA TYR A 390 -8.55 3.06 9.50
C TYR A 390 -9.71 2.12 9.21
N GLN A 391 -10.38 1.70 10.27
CA GLN A 391 -11.69 1.08 10.17
C GLN A 391 -12.68 2.06 9.55
N ARG A 392 -13.25 1.67 8.41
CA ARG A 392 -14.32 2.40 7.74
C ARG A 392 -15.49 2.62 8.71
N GLN A 393 -15.81 3.89 8.96
CA GLN A 393 -16.98 4.27 9.75
C GLN A 393 -18.17 4.36 8.79
N ALA A 394 -18.91 3.27 8.63
CA ALA A 394 -20.09 3.24 7.76
C ALA A 394 -21.20 4.17 8.29
N ALA A 395 -21.87 4.89 7.39
CA ALA A 395 -23.05 5.69 7.74
C ALA A 395 -24.22 4.81 8.22
N ASN A 396 -24.36 3.61 7.65
CA ASN A 396 -25.34 2.62 8.08
C ASN A 396 -24.75 1.72 9.19
N PRO A 397 -25.33 1.71 10.42
CA PRO A 397 -24.85 0.87 11.52
C PRO A 397 -24.82 -0.64 11.23
N ILE A 398 -25.71 -1.14 10.37
CA ILE A 398 -25.76 -2.57 9.97
C ILE A 398 -24.46 -2.97 9.27
N LEU A 399 -23.81 -2.04 8.56
CA LEU A 399 -22.56 -2.26 7.83
C LEU A 399 -21.32 -1.98 8.69
N ARG A 400 -21.45 -1.83 10.02
CA ARG A 400 -20.29 -1.66 10.93
C ARG A 400 -19.31 -2.83 10.83
N GLY A 401 -19.83 -4.02 10.55
CA GLY A 401 -19.04 -5.23 10.35
C GLY A 401 -18.40 -5.38 8.96
N TYR A 402 -18.62 -4.43 8.04
CA TYR A 402 -18.13 -4.54 6.67
C TYR A 402 -16.60 -4.57 6.59
N ASP A 403 -15.94 -3.63 7.27
CA ASP A 403 -14.48 -3.50 7.24
C ASP A 403 -13.84 -4.22 8.42
N GLN A 404 -13.21 -5.36 8.14
CA GLN A 404 -12.47 -6.18 9.11
C GLN A 404 -10.96 -6.23 8.85
N GLY A 405 -10.50 -5.63 7.74
CA GLY A 405 -9.10 -5.61 7.31
C GLY A 405 -8.31 -4.40 7.81
N TYR A 406 -8.91 -3.58 8.67
CA TYR A 406 -8.28 -2.37 9.20
C TYR A 406 -7.10 -2.67 10.13
N ILE A 407 -6.21 -1.70 10.29
CA ILE A 407 -5.09 -1.73 11.24
C ILE A 407 -5.35 -0.79 12.43
N LEU A 408 -6.12 0.27 12.20
CA LEU A 408 -6.40 1.31 13.19
C LEU A 408 -7.90 1.41 13.44
N ARG A 409 -8.31 1.41 14.72
CA ARG A 409 -9.71 1.62 15.14
C ARG A 409 -9.81 2.78 16.11
N LYS A 410 -11.02 3.32 16.30
CA LYS A 410 -11.25 4.25 17.41
C LYS A 410 -11.20 3.52 18.74
N ARG A 411 -10.56 4.13 19.73
CA ARG A 411 -10.52 3.60 21.10
C ARG A 411 -11.91 3.53 21.75
N GLY A 412 -12.78 4.48 21.44
CA GLY A 412 -14.15 4.55 21.94
C GLY A 412 -15.16 5.01 20.89
N ALA A 413 -16.44 4.98 21.24
CA ALA A 413 -17.53 5.31 20.32
C ALA A 413 -17.63 6.81 19.98
N ALA A 414 -17.02 7.69 20.79
CA ALA A 414 -17.12 9.14 20.60
C ALA A 414 -16.44 9.60 19.29
N LYS A 415 -16.99 10.64 18.65
CA LYS A 415 -16.42 11.19 17.41
C LYS A 415 -14.96 11.65 17.58
N SER A 416 -14.63 12.18 18.75
CA SER A 416 -13.30 12.66 19.16
C SER A 416 -12.35 11.58 19.67
N SER A 417 -12.80 10.31 19.79
CA SER A 417 -11.94 9.24 20.30
C SER A 417 -10.69 9.07 19.43
N PRO A 418 -9.51 8.89 20.06
CA PRO A 418 -8.27 8.70 19.33
C PRO A 418 -8.31 7.39 18.55
N TRP A 419 -7.60 7.38 17.43
CA TRP A 419 -7.35 6.18 16.64
C TRP A 419 -6.13 5.46 17.18
N ILE A 420 -6.29 4.17 17.47
CA ILE A 420 -5.26 3.31 18.04
C ILE A 420 -4.90 2.17 17.10
N CYS A 421 -3.67 1.70 17.18
CA CYS A 421 -3.25 0.50 16.47
C CYS A 421 -3.83 -0.74 17.13
N ALA A 422 -4.84 -1.33 16.50
CA ALA A 422 -5.46 -2.57 16.91
C ALA A 422 -6.08 -3.18 15.65
N PRO A 423 -5.36 -4.10 14.98
CA PRO A 423 -5.80 -4.68 13.72
C PRO A 423 -7.11 -5.46 13.85
N GLY A 424 -7.97 -5.34 12.84
CA GLY A 424 -9.25 -6.04 12.76
C GLY A 424 -9.08 -7.55 12.54
N PRO A 425 -10.16 -8.33 12.69
CA PRO A 425 -10.17 -9.79 12.56
C PRO A 425 -9.49 -10.32 11.30
N VAL A 426 -9.79 -9.76 10.12
CA VAL A 426 -9.19 -10.21 8.86
C VAL A 426 -7.73 -9.81 8.75
N ALA A 427 -7.35 -8.63 9.27
CA ALA A 427 -5.95 -8.23 9.32
C ALA A 427 -5.13 -9.16 10.23
N VAL A 428 -5.67 -9.55 11.40
CA VAL A 428 -5.03 -10.53 12.29
C VAL A 428 -4.92 -11.89 11.61
N LEU A 429 -5.98 -12.37 10.94
CA LEU A 429 -5.93 -13.61 10.15
C LEU A 429 -4.84 -13.59 9.08
N ALA A 430 -4.74 -12.50 8.32
CA ALA A 430 -3.71 -12.32 7.30
C ALA A 430 -2.31 -12.34 7.91
N LEU A 431 -2.07 -11.57 8.98
CA LEU A 431 -0.77 -11.51 9.64
C LEU A 431 -0.36 -12.84 10.27
N VAL A 432 -1.31 -13.58 10.88
CA VAL A 432 -1.03 -14.92 11.42
C VAL A 432 -0.70 -15.89 10.30
N HIS A 433 -1.52 -15.94 9.24
CA HIS A 433 -1.27 -16.78 8.06
C HIS A 433 0.12 -16.55 7.48
N CYS A 434 0.46 -15.29 7.20
CA CYS A 434 1.75 -14.91 6.65
C CYS A 434 2.90 -15.21 7.61
N SER A 435 2.73 -14.98 8.91
CA SER A 435 3.77 -15.29 9.91
C SER A 435 4.11 -16.78 9.98
N LEU A 436 3.14 -17.66 9.70
CA LEU A 436 3.29 -19.11 9.76
C LEU A 436 3.57 -19.76 8.39
N ALA A 437 3.54 -18.98 7.30
CA ALA A 437 3.76 -19.49 5.96
C ALA A 437 5.10 -20.23 5.83
N GLY A 438 5.06 -21.42 5.21
CA GLY A 438 6.23 -22.28 5.01
C GLY A 438 6.72 -23.02 6.27
N LEU A 439 5.98 -22.97 7.38
CA LEU A 439 6.32 -23.70 8.60
C LEU A 439 5.38 -24.87 8.86
N ALA A 440 5.92 -25.92 9.48
CA ALA A 440 5.14 -27.04 9.99
C ALA A 440 4.74 -26.82 11.46
N GLY A 441 3.44 -26.85 11.74
CA GLY A 441 2.87 -26.87 13.09
C GLY A 441 2.87 -25.53 13.85
N PRO A 442 2.37 -25.53 15.10
CA PRO A 442 2.22 -24.31 15.90
C PRO A 442 3.54 -23.60 16.23
N ARG A 443 3.51 -22.29 16.47
CA ARG A 443 4.69 -21.47 16.83
C ARG A 443 4.39 -20.46 17.93
N SER A 444 5.41 -20.05 18.69
CA SER A 444 5.25 -18.99 19.70
C SER A 444 4.67 -17.70 19.10
N VAL A 445 3.80 -17.02 19.86
CA VAL A 445 3.26 -15.69 19.49
C VAL A 445 4.34 -14.62 19.29
N HIS A 446 5.56 -14.85 19.79
CA HIS A 446 6.73 -14.03 19.49
C HIS A 446 6.93 -13.86 17.97
N ARG A 447 6.63 -14.90 17.18
CA ARG A 447 6.74 -14.84 15.72
C ARG A 447 5.78 -13.85 15.09
N LEU A 448 4.56 -13.74 15.61
CA LEU A 448 3.61 -12.72 15.16
C LEU A 448 4.13 -11.31 15.50
N ALA A 449 4.70 -11.11 16.69
CA ALA A 449 5.31 -9.82 17.04
C ALA A 449 6.47 -9.45 16.09
N GLN A 450 7.36 -10.40 15.77
CA GLN A 450 8.43 -10.20 14.79
C GLN A 450 7.87 -9.86 13.39
N HIS A 451 6.82 -10.56 12.97
CA HIS A 451 6.18 -10.33 11.68
C HIS A 451 5.52 -8.96 11.60
N MET A 452 4.81 -8.55 12.65
CA MET A 452 4.23 -7.21 12.77
C MET A 452 5.31 -6.11 12.77
N ALA A 453 6.45 -6.36 13.42
CA ALA A 453 7.60 -5.45 13.41
C ALA A 453 8.23 -5.29 12.02
N ALA A 454 8.15 -6.30 11.15
CA ALA A 454 8.60 -6.18 9.76
C ALA A 454 7.77 -5.18 8.93
N TYR A 455 6.56 -4.84 9.40
CA TYR A 455 5.72 -3.75 8.90
C TYR A 455 5.76 -2.48 9.78
N GLY A 456 6.63 -2.45 10.78
CA GLY A 456 6.79 -1.32 11.71
C GLY A 456 5.68 -1.21 12.75
N ILE A 457 4.98 -2.30 13.07
CA ILE A 457 4.03 -2.35 14.18
C ILE A 457 4.72 -3.01 15.38
N ALA A 458 5.01 -2.22 16.41
CA ALA A 458 5.60 -2.69 17.65
C ALA A 458 4.53 -3.31 18.56
N VAL A 459 4.79 -4.54 19.01
CA VAL A 459 3.98 -5.28 20.00
C VAL A 459 4.94 -5.94 20.97
N ASP A 460 4.73 -5.74 22.28
CA ASP A 460 5.42 -6.57 23.27
C ASP A 460 4.79 -7.97 23.26
N TYR A 461 5.58 -8.98 22.90
CA TYR A 461 5.11 -10.36 22.82
C TYR A 461 4.70 -10.93 24.18
N ARG A 462 5.20 -10.36 25.29
CA ARG A 462 4.86 -10.76 26.66
C ARG A 462 3.45 -10.33 27.04
N ASP A 463 3.00 -9.20 26.48
CA ASP A 463 1.67 -8.65 26.74
C ASP A 463 0.58 -9.29 25.88
N ILE A 464 0.95 -9.99 24.78
CA ILE A 464 -0.02 -10.58 23.84
C ILE A 464 -1.03 -11.47 24.57
N ALA A 465 -0.60 -12.27 25.53
CA ALA A 465 -1.51 -13.22 26.20
C ALA A 465 -2.64 -12.55 26.98
N GLN A 466 -2.42 -11.33 27.46
CA GLN A 466 -3.31 -10.59 28.36
C GLN A 466 -4.03 -9.41 27.69
N ASN A 467 -3.55 -8.95 26.53
CA ASN A 467 -4.13 -7.80 25.84
C ASN A 467 -5.24 -8.18 24.84
N ASP A 468 -5.86 -7.16 24.23
CA ASP A 468 -6.92 -7.31 23.22
C ASP A 468 -6.52 -8.21 22.04
N LEU A 469 -5.23 -8.25 21.66
CA LEU A 469 -4.73 -9.09 20.56
C LEU A 469 -4.81 -10.57 20.95
N GLY A 470 -4.40 -10.95 22.16
CA GLY A 470 -4.54 -12.31 22.67
C GLY A 470 -6.00 -12.76 22.74
N HIS A 471 -6.89 -11.88 23.19
CA HIS A 471 -8.33 -12.17 23.20
C HIS A 471 -8.85 -12.42 21.78
N GLN A 472 -8.49 -11.56 20.82
CA GLN A 472 -8.89 -11.71 19.42
C GLN A 472 -8.31 -12.97 18.77
N LEU A 473 -7.05 -13.33 19.07
CA LEU A 473 -6.43 -14.57 18.63
C LEU A 473 -7.21 -15.80 19.12
N ARG A 474 -7.63 -15.82 20.39
CA ARG A 474 -8.47 -16.90 20.97
C ARG A 474 -9.83 -16.97 20.30
N MET A 475 -10.50 -15.83 20.13
CA MET A 475 -11.82 -15.74 19.49
C MET A 475 -11.80 -16.24 18.03
N LEU A 476 -10.68 -16.07 17.34
CA LEU A 476 -10.49 -16.53 15.96
C LEU A 476 -9.97 -17.97 15.87
N GLY A 477 -9.74 -18.65 17.00
CA GLY A 477 -9.19 -20.01 17.02
C GLY A 477 -7.74 -20.10 16.51
N LEU A 478 -6.96 -19.01 16.62
CA LEU A 478 -5.61 -18.91 16.06
C LEU A 478 -4.51 -19.30 17.03
N VAL A 479 -4.88 -19.77 18.22
CA VAL A 479 -3.94 -20.02 19.31
C VAL A 479 -4.35 -21.25 20.13
N LEU A 480 -3.34 -21.94 20.66
CA LEU A 480 -3.45 -22.94 21.71
C LEU A 480 -2.74 -22.40 22.95
N ASP A 481 -3.40 -22.42 24.09
CA ASP A 481 -2.73 -22.13 25.36
C ASP A 481 -1.80 -23.31 25.69
N SER A 482 -0.52 -23.01 25.95
CA SER A 482 0.51 -24.02 26.24
C SER A 482 1.44 -23.51 27.35
N PRO A 483 1.53 -24.21 28.49
CA PRO A 483 2.38 -23.81 29.61
C PRO A 483 3.88 -23.87 29.27
N ASP A 484 4.26 -24.65 28.26
CA ASP A 484 5.64 -24.84 27.83
C ASP A 484 6.13 -23.74 26.87
N ALA A 485 5.24 -22.86 26.39
CA ALA A 485 5.60 -21.74 25.54
C ALA A 485 6.00 -20.53 26.40
N GLU A 486 7.06 -19.79 26.03
CA GLU A 486 7.55 -18.60 26.76
C GLU A 486 6.48 -17.52 27.04
N SER A 487 5.43 -17.48 26.22
CA SER A 487 4.31 -16.53 26.31
C SER A 487 3.01 -17.18 26.81
N GLY A 488 3.03 -18.49 27.12
CA GLY A 488 1.85 -19.27 27.43
C GLY A 488 0.96 -19.60 26.23
N MET A 489 1.35 -19.21 25.00
CA MET A 489 0.49 -19.33 23.81
C MET A 489 1.28 -19.74 22.55
N LEU A 490 0.66 -20.60 21.74
CA LEU A 490 1.16 -21.05 20.44
C LEU A 490 0.17 -20.66 19.34
N LEU A 491 0.62 -19.95 18.32
CA LEU A 491 -0.11 -19.65 17.09
C LEU A 491 -0.35 -20.92 16.25
N VAL A 492 -1.54 -21.02 15.67
CA VAL A 492 -1.96 -22.11 14.79
C VAL A 492 -2.28 -21.55 13.40
N PRO A 493 -1.93 -22.27 12.30
CA PRO A 493 -2.29 -21.84 10.96
C PRO A 493 -3.81 -21.70 10.79
N PRO A 494 -4.31 -20.57 10.24
CA PRO A 494 -5.75 -20.34 10.06
C PRO A 494 -6.36 -21.19 8.94
N PHE A 495 -5.55 -21.60 7.96
CA PHE A 495 -5.99 -22.36 6.81
C PHE A 495 -5.29 -23.72 6.83
N GLY A 496 -6.06 -24.80 6.77
CA GLY A 496 -5.51 -26.14 6.76
C GLY A 496 -4.64 -26.36 5.54
N ALA A 497 -3.41 -26.82 5.72
CA ALA A 497 -2.73 -27.51 4.63
C ALA A 497 -3.53 -28.79 4.38
N SER A 498 -4.06 -28.97 3.17
CA SER A 498 -4.53 -30.29 2.74
C SER A 498 -3.35 -31.25 2.85
N GLN A 499 -3.22 -31.94 3.98
CA GLN A 499 -2.52 -33.20 4.01
C GLN A 499 -3.29 -34.06 3.02
N LYS A 500 -2.74 -34.26 1.82
CA LYS A 500 -3.08 -35.43 1.03
C LYS A 500 -2.79 -36.60 1.95
N GLY A 501 -3.85 -37.13 2.56
CA GLY A 501 -3.76 -38.22 3.50
C GLY A 501 -2.90 -39.30 2.87
N HIS A 502 -1.81 -39.66 3.55
CA HIS A 502 -1.32 -41.01 3.41
C HIS A 502 -2.52 -41.91 3.68
N ALA A 503 -2.92 -42.65 2.65
CA ALA A 503 -3.78 -43.81 2.80
C ALA A 503 -3.02 -44.77 3.74
N GLY A 504 -3.23 -44.59 5.03
CA GLY A 504 -2.93 -45.58 6.05
C GLY A 504 -3.87 -46.73 5.77
N VAL A 505 -3.28 -47.80 5.24
CA VAL A 505 -3.87 -49.12 5.10
C VAL A 505 -4.56 -49.48 6.42
N ALA A 506 -5.89 -49.52 6.40
CA ALA A 506 -6.67 -50.19 7.43
C ALA A 506 -6.66 -51.70 7.11
N GLN A 507 -6.12 -52.49 8.04
CA GLN A 507 -6.60 -53.85 8.28
C GLN A 507 -7.68 -53.79 9.36
#